data_AF-A0A8I6S8L1-F1
#
_entry.id   AF-A0A8I6S8L1-F1
#
_cell.length_a   1.000
_cell.length_b   1.000
_cell.length_c   1.000
_cell.angle_alpha   90.00
_cell.angle_beta   90.00
_cell.angle_gamma   90.00
#
_symmetry.space_group_name_H-M   'P 1'
#
loop_
_entity.id
_entity.type
_entity.pdbx_description
1 polymer ?
#
loop_
_entity_poly.entity_id
_entity_poly.type
_entity_poly.pdbx_seq_one_letter_code
_entity_poly.pdbx_strand_id
1 'polypeptide(L)'
;MEEREIEKVQFEQYQVHVLASVLKSFLREMPEPLLTFDCYEYILRAANLTVNSMSTMFTFLKKLPSFNFDLMERLIFHFARVALREDVNRMSSNALAIVFAPCSLRTNKVVPAQDSLHNISRQTACIEVIISERLPRVRSTLADIDTVDTACHTATYRLSSIRSSKIFTPEELVISKPDDEEALLMG
;
A
#
# COMPACT_ATOMS: atom_id res chain seq x y z
N MET A 1 -16.68 24.24 9.51
CA MET A 1 -16.69 22.86 10.02
C MET A 1 -15.45 22.19 9.44
N GLU A 2 -14.27 22.68 9.82
CA GLU A 2 -13.44 22.26 10.97
C GLU A 2 -12.43 21.16 10.58
N GLU A 3 -11.38 21.54 9.86
CA GLU A 3 -10.18 20.71 9.64
C GLU A 3 -9.50 20.30 10.97
N ARG A 4 -9.77 21.01 12.07
CA ARG A 4 -9.19 20.78 13.41
C ARG A 4 -9.74 19.55 14.15
N GLU A 5 -10.79 18.90 13.65
CA GLU A 5 -11.37 17.72 14.33
C GLU A 5 -10.77 16.40 13.85
N ILE A 6 -10.19 16.37 12.64
CA ILE A 6 -9.67 15.13 12.02
C ILE A 6 -8.46 14.59 12.81
N GLU A 7 -7.67 15.48 13.41
CA GLU A 7 -6.50 15.11 14.23
C GLU A 7 -6.85 14.51 15.60
N LYS A 8 -8.14 14.49 16.00
CA LYS A 8 -8.55 13.99 17.32
C LYS A 8 -8.88 12.49 17.36
N VAL A 9 -8.99 11.82 16.20
CA VAL A 9 -9.39 10.41 16.19
C VAL A 9 -8.18 9.51 16.46
N GLN A 10 -8.13 8.93 17.65
CA GLN A 10 -7.10 7.98 18.05
C GLN A 10 -7.45 6.57 17.54
N PHE A 11 -7.03 6.24 16.31
CA PHE A 11 -7.39 4.99 15.64
C PHE A 11 -6.97 3.73 16.41
N GLU A 12 -5.90 3.81 17.20
CA GLU A 12 -5.37 2.71 18.02
C GLU A 12 -6.34 2.24 19.12
N GLN A 13 -7.32 3.07 19.49
CA GLN A 13 -8.33 2.74 20.50
C GLN A 13 -9.48 1.90 19.94
N TYR A 14 -9.58 1.77 18.62
CA TYR A 14 -10.67 1.06 17.97
C TYR A 14 -10.24 -0.28 17.43
N GLN A 15 -11.12 -1.27 17.56
CA GLN A 15 -10.91 -2.58 16.96
C GLN A 15 -10.81 -2.46 15.43
N VAL A 16 -9.89 -3.21 14.81
CA VAL A 16 -9.66 -3.16 13.36
C VAL A 16 -10.92 -3.43 12.54
N HIS A 17 -11.82 -4.29 13.03
CA HIS A 17 -13.10 -4.57 12.37
C HIS A 17 -14.07 -3.38 12.38
N VAL A 18 -13.99 -2.52 13.40
CA VAL A 18 -14.76 -1.26 13.46
C VAL A 18 -14.22 -0.31 12.41
N LEU A 19 -12.90 -0.11 12.35
CA LEU A 19 -12.26 0.76 11.36
C LEU A 19 -12.56 0.30 9.93
N ALA A 20 -12.46 -1.01 9.66
CA ALA A 20 -12.83 -1.58 8.36
C ALA A 20 -14.31 -1.37 8.03
N SER A 21 -15.20 -1.43 9.03
CA SER A 21 -16.64 -1.20 8.84
C SER A 21 -16.98 0.25 8.56
N VAL A 22 -16.26 1.19 9.19
CA VAL A 22 -16.35 2.62 8.88
C VAL A 22 -15.90 2.87 7.44
N LEU A 23 -14.76 2.31 7.02
CA LEU A 23 -14.27 2.46 5.64
C LEU A 23 -15.29 1.93 4.61
N LYS A 24 -15.85 0.74 4.84
CA LYS A 24 -16.90 0.17 3.98
C LYS A 24 -18.14 1.07 3.93
N SER A 25 -18.51 1.67 5.06
CA SER A 25 -19.68 2.55 5.15
C SER A 25 -19.46 3.86 4.43
N PHE A 26 -18.30 4.49 4.62
CA PHE A 26 -17.89 5.67 3.87
C PHE A 26 -18.05 5.47 2.35
N LEU A 27 -17.51 4.40 1.79
CA LEU A 27 -17.60 4.11 0.34
C LEU A 27 -19.05 3.89 -0.14
N ARG A 28 -19.85 3.18 0.68
CA ARG A 28 -21.25 2.88 0.37
C ARG A 28 -22.14 4.11 0.43
N GLU A 29 -21.85 5.04 1.34
CA GLU A 29 -22.65 6.24 1.64
C GLU A 29 -22.27 7.44 0.76
N MET A 30 -21.22 7.35 -0.04
CA MET A 30 -20.91 8.39 -1.04
C MET A 30 -22.15 8.68 -1.92
N PRO A 31 -22.37 9.94 -2.37
CA PRO A 31 -23.48 10.25 -3.29
C PRO A 31 -23.39 9.46 -4.61
N GLU A 32 -22.16 9.26 -5.09
CA GLU A 32 -21.82 8.46 -6.27
C GLU A 32 -20.82 7.36 -5.87
N PRO A 33 -20.88 6.13 -6.43
CA PRO A 33 -19.87 5.12 -6.18
C PRO A 33 -18.47 5.61 -6.52
N LEU A 34 -17.48 5.06 -5.80
CA LEU A 34 -16.07 5.33 -6.09
C LEU A 34 -15.74 5.09 -7.57
N LEU A 35 -16.29 4.01 -8.14
CA LEU A 35 -16.12 3.68 -9.55
C LEU A 35 -17.23 4.20 -10.45
N THR A 36 -17.89 5.31 -10.07
CA THR A 36 -18.91 6.08 -10.79
C THR A 36 -20.09 5.28 -11.37
N PHE A 37 -21.21 5.95 -11.65
CA PHE A 37 -22.31 5.24 -12.31
C PHE A 37 -21.99 4.96 -13.79
N ASP A 38 -21.25 5.87 -14.42
CA ASP A 38 -20.88 5.77 -15.83
C ASP A 38 -19.96 4.58 -16.10
N CYS A 39 -19.03 4.29 -15.18
CA CYS A 39 -18.08 3.19 -15.35
C CYS A 39 -18.66 1.81 -15.02
N TYR A 40 -19.82 1.73 -14.35
CA TYR A 40 -20.45 0.46 -13.97
C TYR A 40 -20.66 -0.49 -15.16
N GLU A 41 -21.26 -0.02 -16.25
CA GLU A 41 -21.53 -0.84 -17.44
C GLU A 41 -20.23 -1.29 -18.14
N TYR A 42 -19.22 -0.42 -18.18
CA TYR A 42 -17.93 -0.74 -18.77
C TYR A 42 -17.21 -1.82 -17.97
N ILE A 43 -17.25 -1.72 -16.64
CA ILE A 43 -16.64 -2.71 -15.76
C ILE A 43 -17.32 -4.06 -15.95
N LEU A 44 -18.66 -4.11 -15.96
CA LEU A 44 -19.38 -5.34 -16.25
C LEU A 44 -18.98 -5.93 -17.61
N ARG A 45 -18.93 -5.12 -18.67
CA ARG A 45 -18.56 -5.60 -20.02
C ARG A 45 -17.15 -6.18 -20.04
N ALA A 46 -16.18 -5.50 -19.43
CA ALA A 46 -14.82 -5.99 -19.43
C ALA A 46 -14.59 -7.18 -18.48
N ALA A 47 -15.47 -7.41 -17.49
CA ALA A 47 -15.55 -8.68 -16.76
C ALA A 47 -15.81 -9.89 -17.68
N ASN A 48 -16.49 -9.68 -18.81
CA ASN A 48 -16.84 -10.75 -19.75
C ASN A 48 -15.78 -10.98 -20.84
N LEU A 49 -14.76 -10.12 -20.92
CA LEU A 49 -13.71 -10.28 -21.92
C LEU A 49 -12.77 -11.40 -21.46
N THR A 50 -12.62 -12.44 -22.27
CA THR A 50 -11.65 -13.52 -22.02
C THR A 50 -10.23 -13.10 -22.36
N VAL A 51 -10.08 -12.19 -23.34
CA VAL A 51 -8.80 -11.66 -23.82
C VAL A 51 -8.74 -10.16 -23.55
N ASN A 52 -7.61 -9.66 -23.05
CA ASN A 52 -7.36 -8.24 -22.77
C ASN A 52 -8.23 -7.57 -21.67
N SER A 53 -8.95 -8.35 -20.86
CA SER A 53 -9.77 -7.81 -19.76
C SER A 53 -8.96 -6.88 -18.84
N MET A 54 -7.75 -7.27 -18.46
CA MET A 54 -6.87 -6.46 -17.60
C MET A 54 -6.48 -5.11 -18.20
N SER A 55 -5.92 -5.10 -19.41
CA SER A 55 -5.51 -3.84 -20.07
C SER A 55 -6.69 -2.87 -20.22
N THR A 56 -7.85 -3.44 -20.54
CA THR A 56 -9.11 -2.71 -20.64
C THR A 56 -9.53 -2.13 -19.29
N MET A 57 -9.49 -2.91 -18.21
CA MET A 57 -9.77 -2.47 -16.83
C MET A 57 -8.86 -1.31 -16.41
N PHE A 58 -7.55 -1.42 -16.59
CA PHE A 58 -6.61 -0.36 -16.19
C PHE A 58 -6.78 0.91 -17.02
N THR A 59 -7.13 0.78 -18.30
CA THR A 59 -7.45 1.93 -19.14
C THR A 59 -8.68 2.66 -18.63
N PHE A 60 -9.68 1.94 -18.12
CA PHE A 60 -10.87 2.55 -17.52
C PHE A 60 -10.59 3.21 -16.18
N LEU A 61 -9.79 2.58 -15.31
CA LEU A 61 -9.39 3.20 -14.05
C LEU A 61 -8.74 4.57 -14.30
N LYS A 62 -7.88 4.69 -15.31
CA LYS A 62 -7.25 5.96 -15.70
C LYS A 62 -8.21 7.04 -16.22
N LYS A 63 -9.46 6.69 -16.56
CA LYS A 63 -10.49 7.62 -17.01
C LYS A 63 -11.39 8.11 -15.88
N LEU A 64 -11.24 7.57 -14.67
CA LEU A 64 -11.96 8.07 -13.51
C LEU A 64 -11.59 9.53 -13.24
N PRO A 65 -12.50 10.32 -12.65
CA PRO A 65 -12.13 11.62 -12.10
C PRO A 65 -10.92 11.48 -11.15
N SER A 66 -10.06 12.51 -11.09
CA SER A 66 -8.78 12.43 -10.38
C SER A 66 -8.92 11.93 -8.94
N PHE A 67 -9.84 12.50 -8.17
CA PHE A 67 -10.07 12.10 -6.78
C PHE A 67 -10.54 10.66 -6.63
N ASN A 68 -11.38 10.17 -7.55
CA ASN A 68 -11.83 8.78 -7.57
C ASN A 68 -10.67 7.83 -7.92
N PHE A 69 -9.85 8.21 -8.90
CA PHE A 69 -8.66 7.44 -9.28
C PHE A 69 -7.67 7.34 -8.12
N ASP A 70 -7.34 8.47 -7.49
CA ASP A 70 -6.36 8.53 -6.39
C ASP A 70 -6.81 7.68 -5.20
N LEU A 71 -8.08 7.79 -4.81
CA LEU A 71 -8.65 6.98 -3.74
C LEU A 71 -8.68 5.49 -4.13
N MET A 72 -9.06 5.15 -5.36
CA MET A 72 -9.08 3.77 -5.83
C MET A 72 -7.68 3.16 -5.87
N GLU A 73 -6.68 3.89 -6.37
CA GLU A 73 -5.29 3.44 -6.38
C GLU A 73 -4.79 3.18 -4.96
N ARG A 74 -5.09 4.09 -4.03
CA ARG A 74 -4.71 3.94 -2.62
C ARG A 74 -5.37 2.73 -1.96
N LEU A 75 -6.66 2.49 -2.24
CA LEU A 75 -7.39 1.34 -1.73
C LEU A 75 -6.86 0.03 -2.29
N ILE A 76 -6.64 -0.06 -3.60
CA ILE A 76 -6.11 -1.27 -4.22
C ILE A 76 -4.71 -1.59 -3.70
N PHE A 77 -3.86 -0.57 -3.51
CA PHE A 77 -2.56 -0.77 -2.85
C PHE A 77 -2.71 -1.33 -1.43
N HIS A 78 -3.65 -0.78 -0.64
CA HIS A 78 -3.93 -1.28 0.70
C HIS A 78 -4.44 -2.72 0.68
N PHE A 79 -5.39 -3.06 -0.19
CA PHE A 79 -5.94 -4.40 -0.33
C PHE A 79 -4.88 -5.41 -0.76
N ALA A 80 -3.99 -5.05 -1.68
CA ALA A 80 -2.86 -5.88 -2.05
C ALA A 80 -1.94 -6.18 -0.83
N ARG A 81 -1.69 -5.20 0.04
CA ARG A 81 -0.94 -5.43 1.29
C ARG A 81 -1.66 -6.36 2.26
N VAL A 82 -2.99 -6.24 2.35
CA VAL A 82 -3.80 -7.14 3.19
C VAL A 82 -3.77 -8.57 2.63
N ALA A 83 -3.96 -8.73 1.33
CA ALA A 83 -3.92 -10.03 0.65
C ALA A 83 -2.53 -10.68 0.67
N LEU A 84 -1.45 -9.89 0.73
CA LEU A 84 -0.10 -10.44 0.92
C LEU A 84 0.07 -11.19 2.25
N ARG A 85 -0.81 -10.93 3.24
CA ARG A 85 -0.83 -11.57 4.57
C ARG A 85 -2.00 -12.56 4.74
N GLU A 86 -2.50 -13.10 3.62
CA GLU A 86 -3.61 -14.06 3.58
C GLU A 86 -3.37 -15.29 4.47
N ASP A 87 -2.12 -15.73 4.60
CA ASP A 87 -1.70 -16.84 5.47
C ASP A 87 -2.11 -16.64 6.94
N VAL A 88 -2.12 -15.38 7.40
CA VAL A 88 -2.49 -15.01 8.77
C VAL A 88 -3.92 -14.50 8.86
N ASN A 89 -4.32 -13.57 7.99
CA ASN A 89 -5.62 -12.88 8.11
C ASN A 89 -6.76 -13.56 7.33
N ARG A 90 -6.45 -14.57 6.51
CA ARG A 90 -7.42 -15.32 5.67
C ARG A 90 -8.17 -14.48 4.63
N MET A 91 -7.67 -13.29 4.32
CA MET A 91 -8.26 -12.38 3.35
C MET A 91 -7.51 -12.45 2.02
N SER A 92 -7.94 -13.34 1.12
CA SER A 92 -7.45 -13.38 -0.26
C SER A 92 -7.92 -12.17 -1.07
N SER A 93 -7.36 -11.95 -2.27
CA SER A 93 -7.87 -10.95 -3.23
C SER A 93 -9.36 -11.13 -3.49
N ASN A 94 -9.81 -12.38 -3.64
CA ASN A 94 -11.22 -12.72 -3.85
C ASN A 94 -12.08 -12.35 -2.62
N ALA A 95 -11.62 -12.71 -1.40
CA ALA A 95 -12.33 -12.39 -0.17
C ALA A 95 -12.47 -10.87 0.02
N LEU A 96 -11.42 -10.10 -0.28
CA LEU A 96 -11.48 -8.64 -0.27
C LEU A 96 -12.44 -8.10 -1.34
N ALA A 97 -12.41 -8.66 -2.55
CA ALA A 97 -13.30 -8.25 -3.63
C ALA A 97 -14.78 -8.49 -3.30
N ILE A 98 -15.13 -9.63 -2.71
CA ILE A 98 -16.50 -9.93 -2.27
C ILE A 98 -17.01 -8.85 -1.31
N VAL A 99 -16.16 -8.39 -0.39
CA VAL A 99 -16.54 -7.40 0.63
C VAL A 99 -16.60 -5.98 0.07
N PHE A 100 -15.65 -5.60 -0.78
CA PHE A 100 -15.49 -4.21 -1.21
C PHE A 100 -16.12 -3.88 -2.57
N ALA A 101 -16.34 -4.85 -3.46
CA ALA A 101 -17.00 -4.59 -4.73
C ALA A 101 -18.40 -3.96 -4.56
N PRO A 102 -19.28 -4.43 -3.66
CA PRO A 102 -20.60 -3.80 -3.43
C PRO A 102 -20.53 -2.41 -2.80
N CYS A 103 -19.40 -2.07 -2.16
CA CYS A 103 -19.20 -0.74 -1.56
C CYS A 103 -18.71 0.27 -2.61
N SER A 104 -17.90 -0.19 -3.58
CA SER A 104 -17.23 0.67 -4.56
C SER A 104 -17.93 0.73 -5.91
N LEU A 105 -18.74 -0.28 -6.27
CA LEU A 105 -19.60 -0.32 -7.45
C LEU A 105 -21.06 -0.47 -7.04
N ARG A 106 -21.93 0.34 -7.65
CA ARG A 106 -23.37 0.19 -7.59
C ARG A 106 -23.99 0.77 -8.85
N THR A 107 -25.14 0.24 -9.24
CA THR A 107 -25.96 0.80 -10.32
C THR A 107 -27.02 1.72 -9.72
N ASN A 108 -27.35 2.79 -10.43
CA ASN A 108 -28.52 3.64 -10.15
C ASN A 108 -29.76 3.21 -10.95
N LYS A 109 -29.63 2.19 -11.81
CA LYS A 109 -30.73 1.67 -12.63
C LYS A 109 -31.48 0.58 -11.89
N VAL A 110 -32.80 0.51 -12.11
CA VAL A 110 -33.59 -0.65 -11.70
C VAL A 110 -33.24 -1.82 -12.62
N VAL A 111 -32.65 -2.86 -12.03
CA VAL A 111 -32.22 -4.07 -12.74
C VAL A 111 -33.04 -5.25 -12.21
N PRO A 112 -33.55 -6.15 -13.07
CA PRO A 112 -34.23 -7.36 -12.63
C PRO A 112 -33.39 -8.15 -11.61
N ALA A 113 -34.05 -8.82 -10.66
CA ALA A 113 -33.34 -9.52 -9.58
C ALA A 113 -32.32 -10.56 -10.10
N GLN A 114 -32.65 -11.25 -11.19
CA GLN A 114 -31.76 -12.23 -11.83
C GLN A 114 -30.49 -11.57 -12.38
N ASP A 115 -30.63 -10.50 -13.14
CA ASP A 115 -29.51 -9.73 -13.70
C ASP A 115 -28.66 -9.08 -12.60
N SER A 116 -29.29 -8.64 -11.52
CA SER A 116 -28.60 -8.08 -10.35
C SER A 116 -27.66 -9.12 -9.72
N LEU A 117 -28.12 -10.37 -9.53
CA LEU A 117 -27.29 -11.46 -8.99
C LEU A 117 -26.09 -11.76 -9.90
N HIS A 118 -26.28 -11.84 -11.22
CA HIS A 118 -25.17 -12.03 -12.16
C HIS A 118 -24.18 -10.88 -12.16
N ASN A 119 -24.66 -9.65 -11.99
CA ASN A 119 -23.81 -8.47 -11.94
C ASN A 119 -22.95 -8.44 -10.68
N ILE A 120 -23.42 -8.90 -9.52
CA ILE A 120 -22.63 -8.96 -8.28
C ILE A 120 -21.37 -9.82 -8.49
N SER A 121 -21.53 -11.00 -9.08
CA SER A 121 -20.40 -11.90 -9.38
C SER A 121 -19.38 -11.26 -10.32
N ARG A 122 -19.86 -10.54 -11.35
CA ARG A 122 -19.01 -9.85 -12.33
C ARG A 122 -18.27 -8.67 -11.70
N GLN A 123 -18.94 -7.87 -10.88
CA GLN A 123 -18.32 -6.76 -10.13
C GLN A 123 -17.21 -7.29 -9.22
N THR A 124 -17.49 -8.39 -8.52
CA THR A 124 -16.52 -9.06 -7.64
C THR A 124 -15.30 -9.52 -8.43
N ALA A 125 -15.50 -10.22 -9.54
CA ALA A 125 -14.42 -10.71 -10.40
C ALA A 125 -13.53 -9.56 -10.92
N CYS A 126 -14.13 -8.43 -11.33
CA CYS A 126 -13.36 -7.26 -11.76
C CYS A 126 -12.46 -6.70 -10.68
N ILE A 127 -12.98 -6.52 -9.47
CA ILE A 127 -12.20 -5.98 -8.34
C ILE A 127 -11.11 -6.97 -7.93
N GLU A 128 -11.42 -8.26 -7.92
CA GLU A 128 -10.43 -9.31 -7.66
C GLU A 128 -9.27 -9.25 -8.64
N VAL A 129 -9.54 -9.16 -9.95
CA VAL A 129 -8.51 -9.07 -10.99
C VAL A 129 -7.63 -7.83 -10.76
N ILE A 130 -8.21 -6.69 -10.43
CA ILE A 130 -7.45 -5.46 -10.17
C ILE A 130 -6.54 -5.63 -8.94
N ILE A 131 -7.03 -6.23 -7.85
CA ILE A 131 -6.23 -6.48 -6.64
C ILE A 131 -5.10 -7.47 -6.95
N SER A 132 -5.45 -8.60 -7.58
CA SER A 132 -4.52 -9.68 -7.91
C SER A 132 -3.40 -9.23 -8.85
N GLU A 133 -3.70 -8.35 -9.81
CA GLU A 133 -2.67 -7.81 -10.71
C GLU A 133 -1.74 -6.80 -10.01
N ARG A 134 -2.18 -6.15 -8.93
CA ARG A 134 -1.33 -5.25 -8.14
C ARG A 134 -0.45 -5.98 -7.13
N LEU A 135 -0.81 -7.21 -6.72
CA LEU A 135 -0.05 -8.01 -5.76
C LEU A 135 1.44 -8.21 -6.13
N PRO A 136 1.81 -8.64 -7.36
CA PRO A 136 3.21 -8.87 -7.71
C PRO A 136 4.07 -7.61 -7.57
N ARG A 137 3.53 -6.44 -7.95
CA ARG A 137 4.24 -5.17 -7.85
C ARG A 137 4.49 -4.80 -6.38
N VAL A 138 3.46 -4.88 -5.55
CA VAL A 138 3.58 -4.60 -4.10
C VAL A 138 4.57 -5.57 -3.45
N ARG A 139 4.53 -6.85 -3.82
CA ARG A 139 5.48 -7.86 -3.32
C ARG A 139 6.92 -7.54 -3.72
N SER A 140 7.16 -7.20 -4.99
CA SER A 140 8.49 -6.83 -5.47
C SER A 140 9.04 -5.63 -4.71
N THR A 141 8.27 -4.55 -4.60
CA THR A 141 8.70 -3.35 -3.89
C THR A 141 9.02 -3.62 -2.42
N LEU A 142 8.23 -4.47 -1.74
CA LEU A 142 8.51 -4.84 -0.36
C LEU A 142 9.77 -5.72 -0.22
N ALA A 143 10.04 -6.61 -1.18
CA ALA A 143 11.27 -7.40 -1.20
C ALA A 143 12.52 -6.54 -1.45
N ASP A 144 12.40 -5.53 -2.32
CA ASP A 144 13.47 -4.56 -2.56
C ASP A 144 13.79 -3.76 -1.28
N ILE A 145 12.75 -3.35 -0.53
CA ILE A 145 12.92 -2.66 0.77
C ILE A 145 13.65 -3.56 1.78
N ASP A 146 13.21 -4.81 1.94
CA ASP A 146 13.80 -5.76 2.88
C ASP A 146 15.29 -6.06 2.57
N THR A 147 15.62 -6.11 1.27
CA THR A 147 17.00 -6.27 0.82
C THR A 147 17.87 -5.09 1.26
N VAL A 148 17.36 -3.86 1.10
CA VAL A 148 18.07 -2.64 1.53
C VAL A 148 18.22 -2.58 3.04
N ASP A 149 17.16 -2.89 3.79
CA ASP A 149 17.19 -2.90 5.26
C ASP A 149 18.19 -3.93 5.80
N THR A 150 18.22 -5.13 5.23
CA THR A 150 19.19 -6.18 5.58
C THR A 150 20.63 -5.75 5.31
N ALA A 151 20.87 -5.11 4.16
CA ALA A 151 22.19 -4.58 3.81
C ALA A 151 22.63 -3.49 4.80
N CYS A 152 21.73 -2.56 5.13
CA CYS A 152 21.98 -1.49 6.11
C CYS A 152 22.29 -2.06 7.51
N HIS A 153 21.49 -3.03 7.97
CA HIS A 153 21.70 -3.67 9.26
C HIS A 153 23.05 -4.40 9.31
N THR A 154 23.39 -5.15 8.25
CA THR A 154 24.66 -5.88 8.13
C THR A 154 25.86 -4.92 8.15
N ALA A 155 25.78 -3.81 7.43
CA ALA A 155 26.83 -2.79 7.42
C ALA A 155 27.01 -2.15 8.80
N THR A 156 25.89 -1.79 9.45
CA THR A 156 25.89 -1.21 10.80
C THR A 156 26.51 -2.16 11.83
N TYR A 157 26.12 -3.44 11.79
CA TYR A 157 26.66 -4.48 12.66
C TYR A 157 28.16 -4.72 12.45
N ARG A 158 28.62 -4.71 11.19
CA ARG A 158 30.05 -4.84 10.88
C ARG A 158 30.85 -3.65 11.39
N LEU A 159 30.35 -2.43 11.17
CA LEU A 159 31.01 -1.21 11.66
C LEU A 159 31.04 -1.15 13.19
N SER A 160 29.97 -1.55 13.87
CA SER A 160 29.93 -1.60 15.33
C SER A 160 30.92 -2.63 15.88
N SER A 161 31.01 -3.81 15.27
CA SER A 161 31.99 -4.85 15.61
C SER A 161 33.44 -4.38 15.40
N ILE A 162 33.72 -3.66 14.32
CA ILE A 162 35.05 -3.07 14.07
C ILE A 162 35.36 -1.98 15.10
N ARG A 163 34.39 -1.14 15.44
CA ARG A 163 34.57 -0.06 16.43
C ARG A 163 34.78 -0.63 17.84
N SER A 164 34.10 -1.72 18.19
CA SER A 164 34.31 -2.39 19.49
C SER A 164 35.60 -3.21 19.54
N SER A 165 36.09 -3.72 18.40
CA SER A 165 37.35 -4.47 18.35
C SER A 165 38.59 -3.58 18.30
N LYS A 166 38.46 -2.31 17.86
CA LYS A 166 39.48 -1.29 18.07
C LYS A 166 39.45 -0.78 19.52
N ILE A 167 39.99 -1.58 20.44
CA ILE A 167 40.51 -1.08 21.71
C ILE A 167 41.75 -0.25 21.35
N PHE A 168 41.70 1.06 21.58
CA PHE A 168 42.89 1.90 21.51
C PHE A 168 43.91 1.32 22.50
N THR A 169 45.05 0.84 22.04
CA THR A 169 46.14 0.47 22.96
C THR A 169 46.68 1.77 23.57
N PRO A 170 47.01 1.80 24.88
CA PRO A 170 47.54 3.01 25.53
C PRO A 170 48.81 3.57 24.88
N GLU A 171 49.49 2.78 24.02
CA GLU A 171 50.71 3.16 23.31
C GLU A 171 50.47 4.12 22.14
N GLU A 172 49.28 4.13 21.51
CA GLU A 172 48.96 5.07 20.42
C GLU A 172 48.54 6.46 20.93
N LEU A 173 48.33 6.65 22.24
CA LEU A 173 48.08 7.95 22.88
C LEU A 173 49.38 8.70 23.24
N VAL A 174 50.55 8.11 23.00
CA VAL A 174 51.86 8.65 23.43
C VAL A 174 52.79 8.87 22.23
N ILE A 175 52.35 9.48 21.13
CA ILE A 175 53.27 10.25 20.27
C ILE A 175 52.58 11.53 19.82
N SER A 176 52.76 12.57 20.63
CA SER A 176 53.09 13.92 20.15
C SER A 176 53.59 14.72 21.36
N LYS A 177 54.83 14.42 21.80
CA LYS A 177 55.60 15.41 22.55
C LYS A 177 56.26 16.35 21.54
N PRO A 178 56.20 17.68 21.75
CA PRO A 178 56.70 18.67 20.82
C PRO A 178 58.17 18.97 21.13
N ASP A 179 59.09 18.22 20.56
CA ASP A 179 60.51 18.54 20.65
C ASP A 179 61.12 18.37 19.27
N ASP A 180 60.95 19.36 18.38
CA ASP A 180 61.79 19.57 17.17
C ASP A 180 61.46 20.91 16.45
N GLU A 181 61.21 22.00 17.20
CA GLU A 181 61.00 23.33 16.58
C GLU A 181 61.67 24.50 17.32
N GLU A 182 62.79 24.27 18.04
CA GLU A 182 63.61 25.36 18.61
C GLU A 182 65.08 25.31 18.12
N ALA A 183 65.27 24.98 16.84
CA ALA A 183 66.52 25.19 16.11
C ALA A 183 66.49 26.44 15.19
N LEU A 184 65.58 27.39 15.45
CA LEU A 184 65.39 28.60 14.62
C LEU A 184 65.65 29.93 15.35
N LEU A 185 66.49 29.96 16.39
CA LEU A 185 66.82 31.23 17.09
C LEU A 185 68.29 31.40 17.51
N MET A 186 69.26 30.83 16.81
CA MET A 186 70.67 31.29 16.88
C MET A 186 71.39 31.13 15.52
N GLY A 187 71.21 32.12 14.66
CA GLY A 187 71.91 32.29 13.38
C GLY A 187 71.58 33.62 12.75
#